data_AF-A0A963A4L3-F1
#
_entry.id   AF-A0A963A4L3-F1
#
_cell.length_a   1.000
_cell.length_b   1.000
_cell.length_c   1.000
_cell.angle_alpha   90.00
_cell.angle_beta   90.00
_cell.angle_gamma   90.00
#
_symmetry.space_group_name_H-M   'P 1'
#
loop_
_entity.id
_entity.type
_entity.pdbx_description
1 polymer ?
#
loop_
_entity_poly.entity_id
_entity_poly.type
_entity_poly.pdbx_seq_one_letter_code
_entity_poly.pdbx_strand_id
1 'polypeptide(L)' 'MPEYLAPGVFVEEVSFRAKSIEGVGTSVAAIVGPTRFGPLRGKPEVVTSFGEYTRIYGDIRDL' A
#
# COMPACT_ATOMS: atom_id res chain seq x y z
N MET A 1 34.57 -0.64 0.29
CA MET A 1 35.42 -1.09 -0.84
C MET A 1 36.24 -2.26 -0.30
N PRO A 2 36.28 -3.40 -1.00
CA PRO A 2 37.01 -4.57 -0.54
C PRO A 2 38.52 -4.32 -0.59
N GLU A 3 39.25 -4.86 0.38
CA GLU A 3 40.70 -4.87 0.38
C GLU A 3 41.20 -6.26 0.03
N TYR A 4 41.82 -6.40 -1.15
CA TYR A 4 42.38 -7.66 -1.62
C TYR A 4 43.85 -7.77 -1.18
N LEU A 5 44.07 -8.39 -0.03
CA LEU A 5 45.38 -8.47 0.64
C LEU A 5 46.26 -9.66 0.17
N ALA A 6 45.81 -10.43 -0.81
CA ALA A 6 46.55 -11.57 -1.35
C ALA A 6 46.25 -11.79 -2.85
N PRO A 7 47.22 -12.29 -3.64
CA PRO A 7 47.00 -12.62 -5.04
C PRO A 7 46.00 -13.79 -5.17
N GLY A 8 44.91 -13.58 -5.92
CA GLY A 8 43.85 -14.56 -6.12
C GLY A 8 42.72 -14.04 -7.01
N VAL A 9 41.78 -14.92 -7.34
CA VAL A 9 40.52 -14.56 -8.01
C VAL A 9 39.44 -14.43 -6.93
N PHE A 10 38.85 -13.25 -6.84
CA PHE A 10 37.78 -12.94 -5.89
C PHE A 10 36.48 -12.70 -6.65
N VAL A 11 35.38 -13.24 -6.13
CA VAL A 11 34.03 -13.07 -6.68
C VAL A 11 33.20 -12.35 -5.63
N GLU A 12 32.55 -11.25 -6.03
CA GLU A 12 31.65 -10.49 -5.18
C GLU A 12 30.26 -10.46 -5.77
N GLU A 13 29.28 -10.93 -5.01
CA GLU A 13 27.88 -10.76 -5.33
C GLU A 13 27.42 -9.42 -4.79
N VAL A 14 27.48 -8.39 -5.64
CA VAL A 14 26.87 -7.10 -5.36
C VAL A 14 25.46 -7.05 -5.95
N SER A 15 24.52 -6.46 -5.22
CA SER A 15 23.20 -6.15 -5.76
C SER A 15 23.32 -5.00 -6.77
N PHE A 16 23.57 -5.34 -8.04
CA PHE A 16 23.68 -4.36 -9.14
C PHE A 16 22.32 -4.00 -9.75
N ARG A 17 21.26 -4.72 -9.41
CA ARG A 17 19.95 -4.51 -10.01
C ARG A 17 19.26 -3.30 -9.38
N ALA A 18 19.05 -2.26 -10.17
CA ALA A 18 18.09 -1.20 -9.83
C ALA A 18 16.74 -1.85 -9.50
N LYS A 19 16.08 -1.39 -8.44
CA LYS A 19 14.72 -1.86 -8.12
C LYS A 19 13.83 -1.63 -9.34
N SER A 20 13.04 -2.63 -9.70
CA SER A 20 12.06 -2.49 -10.79
C SER A 20 11.08 -1.36 -10.46
N ILE A 21 10.68 -0.59 -11.49
CA ILE A 21 9.62 0.42 -11.34
C ILE A 21 8.28 -0.32 -11.34
N GLU A 22 7.48 -0.11 -10.29
CA GLU A 22 6.15 -0.69 -10.16
C GLU A 22 5.09 0.37 -10.53
N GLY A 23 4.08 -0.05 -11.29
CA GLY A 23 2.89 0.77 -11.51
C GLY A 23 2.03 0.79 -10.24
N VAL A 24 1.69 1.97 -9.75
CA VAL A 24 0.81 2.15 -8.58
C VAL A 24 -0.44 2.91 -8.98
N GLY A 25 -1.55 2.64 -8.28
CA GLY A 25 -2.79 3.40 -8.47
C GLY A 25 -2.58 4.87 -8.09
N THR A 26 -2.83 5.78 -9.02
CA THR A 26 -2.69 7.24 -8.80
C THR A 26 -4.00 7.91 -8.40
N SER A 27 -5.12 7.20 -8.51
CA SER A 27 -6.47 7.70 -8.22
C SER A 27 -7.05 6.97 -7.01
N VAL A 28 -6.54 7.30 -5.83
CA VAL A 28 -7.10 6.87 -4.55
C VAL A 28 -7.65 8.09 -3.84
N ALA A 29 -8.93 8.07 -3.49
CA ALA A 29 -9.60 9.15 -2.79
C ALA A 29 -9.97 8.73 -1.36
N ALA A 30 -10.04 9.71 -0.47
CA ALA A 30 -10.64 9.56 0.85
C ALA A 30 -11.95 10.36 0.89
N ILE A 31 -12.99 9.76 1.47
CA ILE A 31 -14.30 10.40 1.64
C ILE A 31 -14.52 10.60 3.14
N VAL A 32 -14.89 11.83 3.52
CA VAL A 32 -15.21 12.19 4.91
C VAL A 32 -16.60 12.80 4.94
N GLY A 33 -17.46 12.25 5.79
CA GLY A 33 -18.84 12.69 5.93
C GLY A 33 -19.64 11.81 6.87
N PRO A 34 -20.90 12.15 7.14
CA PRO A 34 -21.77 11.30 7.94
C PRO A 34 -22.05 9.98 7.22
N THR A 35 -22.00 8.90 7.98
CA THR A 35 -22.41 7.55 7.56
C THR A 35 -23.44 7.01 8.54
N ARG A 36 -24.17 5.95 8.17
CA ARG A 36 -25.22 5.40 9.05
C ARG A 36 -24.63 4.77 10.29
N PHE A 37 -23.55 4.01 10.09
CA PHE A 37 -22.77 3.37 11.12
C PHE A 37 -21.31 3.29 10.66
N GLY A 38 -20.46 2.70 11.48
CA GLY A 38 -19.05 2.49 11.17
C GLY A 38 -18.13 2.89 12.32
N PRO A 39 -16.80 2.76 12.13
CA PRO A 39 -15.83 3.10 13.15
C PRO A 39 -15.85 4.60 13.47
N LEU A 40 -16.13 4.96 14.73
CA LEU A 40 -16.17 6.36 15.18
C LEU A 40 -14.77 6.93 15.49
N ARG A 41 -13.77 6.07 15.64
CA ARG A 41 -12.39 6.41 16.01
C ARG A 41 -11.43 5.44 15.35
N GLY A 42 -10.19 5.88 15.14
CA GLY A 42 -9.12 5.07 14.57
C GLY A 42 -8.87 5.38 13.10
N LYS A 43 -8.22 4.43 12.42
CA LYS A 43 -7.87 4.56 11.00
C LYS A 43 -9.11 4.32 10.13
N PRO A 44 -9.37 5.14 9.09
CA PRO A 44 -10.41 4.87 8.11
C PRO A 44 -10.20 3.53 7.40
N GLU A 45 -11.30 2.83 7.11
CA GLU A 45 -11.25 1.56 6.39
C GLU A 45 -10.92 1.78 4.92
N VAL A 46 -10.05 0.92 4.38
CA VAL A 46 -9.77 0.91 2.94
C VAL A 46 -10.93 0.19 2.27
N VAL A 47 -11.62 0.88 1.37
CA VAL A 47 -12.77 0.34 0.66
C VAL A 47 -12.43 0.22 -0.82
N THR A 48 -12.58 -0.99 -1.35
CA THR A 48 -12.23 -1.34 -2.74
C THR A 48 -13.45 -1.66 -3.61
N SER A 49 -14.64 -1.71 -3.01
CA SER A 49 -15.91 -1.91 -3.72
C SER A 49 -17.09 -1.24 -3.02
N PHE A 50 -18.16 -0.99 -3.77
CA PHE A 50 -19.37 -0.41 -3.19
C PHE A 50 -20.09 -1.34 -2.20
N GLY A 51 -20.03 -2.66 -2.40
CA GLY A 51 -20.59 -3.63 -1.46
C GLY A 51 -19.85 -3.62 -0.12
N GLU A 52 -18.54 -3.44 -0.14
CA GLU A 52 -17.72 -3.26 1.06
C GLU A 52 -18.07 -1.96 1.79
N TYR A 53 -18.24 -0.85 1.06
CA TYR A 53 -18.73 0.42 1.62
C TYR A 53 -20.05 0.20 2.37
N THR A 54 -21.03 -0.41 1.70
CA THR A 54 -22.38 -0.62 2.24
C THR A 54 -22.37 -1.46 3.51
N ARG A 55 -21.51 -2.49 3.57
CA ARG A 55 -21.38 -3.36 4.75
C ARG A 55 -20.77 -2.66 5.96
N ILE A 56 -19.87 -1.70 5.75
CA ILE A 56 -19.13 -1.01 6.82
C ILE A 56 -19.83 0.29 7.26
N TYR A 57 -20.42 1.01 6.30
CA TYR A 57 -20.95 2.36 6.49
C TYR A 57 -22.45 2.51 6.21
N GLY A 58 -23.09 1.50 5.59
CA GLY A 58 -24.50 1.51 5.18
C GLY A 58 -24.76 2.04 3.77
N ASP A 59 -26.00 1.90 3.27
CA ASP A 59 -26.45 2.42 1.96
C ASP A 59 -27.42 3.59 2.11
N ILE A 60 -27.68 4.30 1.00
CA ILE A 60 -28.62 5.42 0.92
C ILE A 60 -30.08 5.03 1.14
N ARG A 61 -30.47 3.79 0.83
CA ARG A 61 -31.89 3.36 0.86
C ARG A 61 -32.49 3.23 2.24
N ASP A 62 -31.65 3.33 3.26
CA ASP A 62 -32.00 3.00 4.62
C ASP A 62 -32.18 4.31 5.43
N LEU A 63 -31.87 5.49 4.83
CA LEU A 63 -31.92 6.85 5.41
C LEU A 63 -33.35 7.38 5.58
#